data_AF-A0A9W6NP42-F1
#
_entry.id   AF-A0A9W6NP42-F1
#
_cell.length_a   1.000
_cell.length_b   1.000
_cell.length_c   1.000
_cell.angle_alpha   90.00
_cell.angle_beta   90.00
_cell.angle_gamma   90.00
#
_symmetry.space_group_name_H-M   'P 1'
#
loop_
_entity.id
_entity.type
_entity.pdbx_description
1 polymer ?
#
loop_
_entity_poly.entity_id
_entity_poly.type
_entity_poly.pdbx_seq_one_letter_code
_entity_poly.pdbx_strand_id
1 'polypeptide(L)' 'MGTMSSIRLTRVPNLAGQTPAEATAALRAAGLELGVIREIGPAGTMVVLEQSTLAMTVAPVGTRVNLLVGRR' A
#
# COMPACT_ATOMS: atom_id res chain seq x y z
N MET A 1 -18.75 11.82 -25.67
CA MET A 1 -17.31 11.51 -25.75
C MET A 1 -16.72 11.78 -24.36
N GLY A 2 -16.38 10.73 -23.60
CA GLY A 2 -16.04 10.85 -22.18
C GLY A 2 -14.82 11.75 -21.96
N THR A 3 -14.91 12.66 -21.00
CA THR A 3 -13.79 13.46 -20.52
C THR A 3 -12.65 12.53 -20.12
N MET A 4 -11.52 12.58 -20.83
CA MET A 4 -10.30 11.90 -20.39
C MET A 4 -9.81 12.58 -19.11
N SER A 5 -10.37 12.13 -17.99
CA SER A 5 -9.91 12.50 -16.65
C SER A 5 -8.41 12.22 -16.60
N SER A 6 -7.60 13.25 -16.41
CA SER A 6 -6.15 13.15 -16.36
C SER A 6 -5.74 12.23 -15.21
N ILE A 7 -5.54 10.94 -15.52
CA ILE A 7 -5.04 9.95 -14.57
C ILE A 7 -3.63 10.34 -14.14
N ARG A 8 -3.47 10.83 -12.90
CA ARG A 8 -2.16 11.01 -12.30
C ARG A 8 -1.62 9.66 -11.88
N LEU A 9 -0.43 9.29 -12.37
CA LEU A 9 0.25 8.06 -12.01
C LEU A 9 1.31 8.34 -10.94
N THR A 10 1.50 7.39 -10.04
CA THR A 10 2.51 7.41 -8.99
C THR A 10 3.19 6.04 -8.88
N ARG A 11 4.37 6.00 -8.28
CA ARG A 11 5.09 4.74 -8.05
C ARG A 11 4.61 4.10 -6.76
N VAL A 12 4.28 2.82 -6.81
CA VAL A 12 3.93 2.01 -5.66
C VAL A 12 5.20 1.73 -4.84
N PRO A 13 5.29 2.20 -3.58
CA PRO A 13 6.43 1.90 -2.72
C PRO A 13 6.48 0.40 -2.39
N ASN A 14 7.68 -0.10 -2.08
CA ASN A 14 7.83 -1.43 -1.50
C ASN A 14 7.57 -1.34 0.01
N LEU A 15 6.50 -1.97 0.47
CA LEU A 15 6.10 -1.93 1.87
C LEU A 15 6.54 -3.17 2.65
N ALA A 16 6.99 -4.22 1.97
CA ALA A 16 7.34 -5.50 2.60
C ALA A 16 8.44 -5.32 3.65
N GLY A 17 8.19 -5.84 4.86
CA GLY A 17 9.08 -5.71 6.01
C GLY A 17 8.94 -4.42 6.82
N GLN A 18 8.18 -3.43 6.34
CA GLN A 18 7.89 -2.22 7.11
C GLN A 18 6.75 -2.45 8.11
N THR A 19 6.68 -1.62 9.14
CA THR A 19 5.52 -1.58 10.05
C THR A 19 4.28 -1.02 9.35
N PRO A 20 3.06 -1.30 9.83
CA PRO A 20 1.83 -0.71 9.28
C PRO A 20 1.86 0.83 9.26
N ALA A 21 2.48 1.44 10.27
CA ALA A 21 2.62 2.89 10.37
C ALA A 21 3.53 3.46 9.27
N GLU A 22 4.73 2.88 9.10
CA GLU A 22 5.66 3.25 8.01
C GLU A 22 5.03 3.01 6.64
N ALA A 23 4.33 1.89 6.48
CA ALA A 23 3.67 1.55 5.23
C ALA A 23 2.57 2.57 4.87
N THR A 24 1.79 3.00 5.87
CA THR A 24 0.78 4.05 5.69
C THR A 24 1.42 5.39 5.31
N ALA A 25 2.54 5.75 5.93
CA ALA A 25 3.26 6.97 5.60
C ALA A 25 3.80 6.95 4.16
N ALA A 26 4.40 5.82 3.74
CA ALA A 26 4.90 5.63 2.38
C ALA A 26 3.79 5.70 1.33
N LEU A 27 2.63 5.08 1.59
CA LEU A 27 1.45 5.17 0.71
C LEU A 27 0.96 6.61 0.57
N ARG A 28 0.81 7.34 1.68
CA ARG A 28 0.39 8.74 1.66
C ARG A 28 1.38 9.63 0.93
N ALA A 29 2.68 9.43 1.13
CA ALA A 29 3.73 10.16 0.42
C ALA A 29 3.69 9.90 -1.09
N ALA A 30 3.32 8.69 -1.51
CA ALA A 30 3.11 8.33 -2.90
C ALA A 30 1.76 8.82 -3.46
N GLY A 31 0.83 9.36 -2.64
CA GLY A 31 -0.53 9.69 -3.10
C GLY A 31 -1.41 8.46 -3.33
N LEU A 32 -1.12 7.35 -2.65
CA LEU A 32 -1.90 6.13 -2.64
C LEU A 32 -2.77 6.07 -1.39
N GLU A 33 -3.85 5.31 -1.46
CA GLU A 33 -4.75 5.09 -0.33
C GLU A 33 -4.42 3.78 0.38
N LEU A 34 -4.48 3.79 1.71
CA LEU A 34 -4.48 2.57 2.49
C LEU A 34 -5.84 1.89 2.34
N GLY A 35 -5.81 0.63 1.89
CA GLY A 35 -6.98 -0.22 1.81
C GLY A 35 -7.22 -0.98 3.12
N VAL A 36 -7.58 -2.25 3.00
CA VAL A 36 -7.79 -3.14 4.14
C VAL A 36 -6.43 -3.65 4.64
N ILE A 37 -6.23 -3.57 5.95
CA ILE A 37 -5.13 -4.27 6.63
C ILE A 37 -5.69 -5.59 7.17
N ARG A 38 -5.12 -6.71 6.71
CA ARG A 38 -5.37 -8.04 7.26
C ARG A 38 -4.21 -8.42 8.15
N GLU A 39 -4.49 -8.72 9.40
CA GLU A 39 -3.47 -9.18 10.34
C GLU A 39 -3.51 -10.71 10.45
N ILE A 40 -2.34 -11.34 10.45
CA ILE A 40 -2.19 -12.78 10.69
C ILE A 40 -1.23 -13.06 11.85
N GLY A 41 -1.67 -13.91 12.77
CA GLY A 41 -0.87 -14.31 13.92
C GLY A 41 -1.16 -13.51 15.20
N PRO A 42 -0.43 -13.80 16.29
CA PRO A 42 -0.63 -13.16 17.58
C PRO A 42 -0.21 -11.69 17.56
N ALA A 43 -0.90 -10.84 18.34
CA ALA A 43 -0.56 -9.44 18.51
C ALA A 43 0.92 -9.26 18.92
N GLY A 44 1.60 -8.27 18.32
CA GLY A 44 3.02 -8.03 18.53
C GLY A 44 3.60 -7.10 17.47
N THR A 45 4.93 -7.14 17.27
CA THR A 45 5.60 -6.41 16.20
C THR A 45 5.18 -6.98 14.84
N MET A 46 4.16 -6.37 14.24
CA MET A 46 3.66 -6.72 12.91
C MET A 46 4.45 -5.98 11.85
N VAL A 47 4.79 -6.69 10.78
CA VAL A 47 5.35 -6.11 9.56
C VAL A 47 4.48 -6.50 8.37
N VAL A 48 4.53 -5.69 7.32
CA VAL A 48 3.88 -6.03 6.05
C VAL A 48 4.58 -7.25 5.46
N LEU A 49 3.80 -8.31 5.29
CA LEU A 49 4.21 -9.54 4.62
C LEU A 49 3.86 -9.46 3.13
N GLU A 50 2.72 -8.85 2.81
CA GLU A 50 2.22 -8.75 1.44
C GLU A 50 1.48 -7.43 1.22
N GLN A 51 1.49 -6.97 -0.02
CA GLN A 51 0.70 -5.84 -0.49
C GLN A 51 -0.05 -6.24 -1.76
N SER A 52 -1.30 -5.82 -1.89
CA SER A 52 -2.15 -6.21 -3.04
C SER A 52 -1.70 -5.61 -4.36
N THR A 53 -0.97 -4.49 -4.32
CA THR A 53 -0.37 -3.87 -5.51
C THR A 53 1.10 -4.24 -5.58
N LEU A 54 1.58 -4.59 -6.77
CA LEU A 54 2.99 -4.94 -6.95
C LEU A 54 3.90 -3.76 -6.59
N ALA A 55 4.86 -4.01 -5.70
CA ALA A 55 5.87 -3.04 -5.33
C ALA A 55 6.64 -2.57 -6.57
N MET A 56 7.12 -1.31 -6.54
CA MET A 56 7.94 -0.73 -7.59
C MET A 56 7.26 -0.60 -8.96
N THR A 57 5.93 -0.77 -9.03
CA THR A 57 5.12 -0.53 -10.23
C THR A 57 4.52 0.86 -10.25
N VAL A 58 3.84 1.24 -11.34
CA VAL A 58 3.09 2.48 -11.45
C VAL A 58 1.59 2.21 -11.30
N ALA A 59 0.93 2.99 -10.46
CA ALA A 59 -0.51 2.92 -10.23
C ALA A 59 -1.12 4.33 -10.27
N PRO A 60 -2.42 4.47 -10.60
CA PRO A 60 -3.11 5.74 -10.43
C PRO A 60 -3.04 6.25 -8.99
N VAL A 61 -2.84 7.55 -8.82
CA VAL A 61 -3.04 8.25 -7.54
C VAL A 61 -4.46 7.96 -7.03
N GLY A 62 -4.59 7.70 -5.73
CA GLY A 62 -5.84 7.24 -5.12
C GLY A 62 -6.08 5.73 -5.20
N THR A 63 -5.17 4.96 -5.82
CA THR A 63 -5.28 3.50 -5.79
C THR A 63 -5.18 2.99 -4.34
N ARG A 64 -6.11 2.11 -3.96
CA ARG A 64 -6.10 1.45 -2.65
C ARG A 64 -5.14 0.27 -2.64
N VAL A 65 -4.28 0.26 -1.63
CA VAL A 65 -3.33 -0.83 -1.40
C VAL A 65 -3.72 -1.56 -0.12
N ASN A 66 -4.16 -2.80 -0.26
CA ASN A 66 -4.44 -3.67 0.88
C ASN A 66 -3.11 -4.26 1.38
N LEU A 67 -2.99 -4.41 2.69
CA LEU A 67 -1.78 -4.94 3.33
C LEU A 67 -2.13 -6.23 4.07
N LEU A 68 -1.31 -7.25 3.90
CA LEU A 68 -1.23 -8.37 4.82
C LEU A 68 -0.08 -8.11 5.76
N VAL A 69 -0.38 -7.98 7.05
CA VAL A 69 0.61 -7.79 8.09
C VAL A 69 0.64 -9.01 8.98
N GLY A 70 1.81 -9.34 9.48
CA GLY A 70 1.98 -10.46 10.37
C GLY A 70 3.34 -10.42 11.03
N ARG A 71 3.56 -11.39 11.91
CA ARG A 71 4.85 -11.57 12.55
C ARG A 71 5.80 -12.23 11.56
N ARG A 72 7.00 -11.66 11.40
CA ARG A 72 8.10 -12.26 10.64
C ARG A 72 8.92 -13.21 11.52
#